data_AF-C6WCV3-F1
#
_entry.id   AF-C6WCV3-F1
#
_cell.length_a   1.000
_cell.length_b   1.000
_cell.length_c   1.000
_cell.angle_alpha   90.00
_cell.angle_beta   90.00
_cell.angle_gamma   90.00
#
_symmetry.space_group_name_H-M   'P 1'
#
loop_
_entity.id
_entity.type
_entity.pdbx_description
1 polymer ?
#
loop_
_entity_poly.entity_id
_entity_poly.type
_entity_poly.pdbx_seq_one_letter_code
_entity_poly.pdbx_strand_id
1 'polypeptide(L)'
;MRIPSSYLVTFREPEGYLDFGRFGPPSQAVLEASTRMLEQATGAGPSTVDDLMRHELRAMAAAARLCGGDTDHVVPLPNTSTGLFQVALGLAGEVVVSPAEFPANTYPWVRAGRARVNWLPAGPVTPEAVRAALTPETTAVSVSAVDFRTGYRADLAALREVVGDRLLVVDGIQGFGVVDEPWRVADVLVVGGQKWVRAGWSTGFMALSDRALERLEPVASGWTGALDPGLFDGAVHPVGEGAAAWSLTNLNPIASGAFATALELVELGGVRAIGERIGQRLDELGEVVEGAGGVVVSARERRGGIMAFEVPGVPSAAVGAALVAAGVTATVRPEHVRLTPHASTTPETVARFASALRELRAAKPVVVDVRAAGPVAGAPVRGNVLDALAPTVAGLASALGPGTEVVLHDLSALPNSIVAIAGGLTGRQVGGPMTDLLLGLVRRGTTQDLPGYDTYAPDGRLIRSSTVFLRDERGVAVGCLCVNTDPGAGGGSGQGGHAVEAFPGDVDTLQKLLVERAVEAVGVPVGLMKKAHKSEVVRVLDEAGLFLIRDSVDYLAGVLGVTRYTIYNYLNEIRGEQGR
;
A
#
# COMPACT_ATOMS: atom_id res chain seq x y z
N MET A 1 3.44 29.13 16.05
CA MET A 1 4.57 29.75 15.30
C MET A 1 4.18 29.88 13.83
N ARG A 2 4.74 30.83 13.06
CA ARG A 2 4.38 30.97 11.64
C ARG A 2 5.31 30.12 10.78
N ILE A 3 4.75 29.24 9.95
CA ILE A 3 5.52 28.51 8.93
C ILE A 3 6.11 29.52 7.93
N PRO A 4 7.41 29.46 7.62
CA PRO A 4 8.02 30.33 6.62
C PRO A 4 7.34 30.20 5.25
N SER A 5 7.15 31.30 4.54
CA SER A 5 6.61 31.26 3.17
C SER A 5 7.52 30.45 2.23
N SER A 6 8.84 30.49 2.46
CA SER A 6 9.83 29.70 1.73
C SER A 6 9.60 28.18 1.81
N TYR A 7 9.03 27.69 2.91
CA TYR A 7 8.60 26.29 3.02
C TYR A 7 7.36 26.04 2.15
N LEU A 8 6.32 26.86 2.26
CA LEU A 8 5.05 26.61 1.57
C LEU A 8 5.15 26.69 0.04
N VAL A 9 5.97 27.59 -0.50
CA VAL A 9 6.08 27.80 -1.96
C VAL A 9 6.77 26.66 -2.71
N THR A 10 7.43 25.74 -2.01
CA THR A 10 8.06 24.56 -2.64
C THR A 10 7.05 23.45 -2.95
N PHE A 11 5.81 23.57 -2.49
CA PHE A 11 4.79 22.54 -2.64
C PHE A 11 3.73 22.93 -3.70
N ARG A 12 3.40 22.00 -4.59
CA ARG A 12 2.48 22.20 -5.73
C ARG A 12 1.55 20.99 -5.94
N GLU A 13 1.17 20.30 -4.88
CA GLU A 13 0.23 19.20 -4.98
C GLU A 13 -1.11 19.64 -5.63
N PRO A 14 -1.80 18.73 -6.33
CA PRO A 14 -3.12 19.01 -6.88
C PRO A 14 -4.10 19.46 -5.79
N GLU A 15 -4.93 20.45 -6.12
CA GLU A 15 -6.08 20.80 -5.29
C GLU A 15 -6.95 19.56 -5.06
N GLY A 16 -7.45 19.38 -3.84
CA GLY A 16 -8.25 18.20 -3.48
C GLY A 16 -7.44 17.06 -2.85
N TYR A 17 -6.12 17.15 -2.73
CA TYR A 17 -5.31 16.07 -2.17
C TYR A 17 -5.36 16.04 -0.63
N LEU A 18 -5.95 14.98 -0.06
CA LEU A 18 -6.10 14.73 1.38
C LEU A 18 -5.62 13.31 1.77
N ASP A 19 -4.63 12.74 1.07
CA ASP A 19 -4.14 11.37 1.28
C ASP A 19 -2.64 11.28 1.67
N PHE A 20 -2.12 12.31 2.35
CA PHE A 20 -0.72 12.39 2.82
C PHE A 20 -0.29 11.23 3.74
N GLY A 21 -1.22 10.63 4.49
CA GLY A 21 -0.95 9.45 5.33
C GLY A 21 -0.81 8.14 4.54
N ARG A 22 -1.08 8.16 3.22
CA ARG A 22 -0.76 7.09 2.28
C ARG A 22 0.54 7.41 1.52
N PHE A 23 0.64 8.61 0.96
CA PHE A 23 1.79 9.09 0.21
C PHE A 23 1.87 10.61 0.31
N GLY A 24 3.04 11.15 0.61
CA GLY A 24 3.27 12.59 0.60
C GLY A 24 4.00 12.99 -0.68
N PRO A 25 3.33 13.65 -1.65
CA PRO A 25 3.96 14.05 -2.90
C PRO A 25 5.23 14.87 -2.63
N PRO A 26 6.38 14.55 -3.25
CA PRO A 26 7.60 15.31 -3.04
C PRO A 26 7.45 16.79 -3.35
N SER A 27 8.27 17.62 -2.69
CA SER A 27 8.34 19.04 -3.02
C SER A 27 9.04 19.27 -4.36
N GLN A 28 8.85 20.46 -4.91
CA GLN A 28 9.58 20.91 -6.10
C GLN A 28 11.10 20.92 -5.84
N ALA A 29 11.53 21.29 -4.62
CA ALA A 29 12.96 21.24 -4.27
C ALA A 29 13.51 19.81 -4.26
N VAL A 30 12.73 18.82 -3.80
CA VAL A 30 13.12 17.40 -3.85
C VAL A 30 13.21 16.92 -5.30
N LEU A 31 12.25 17.29 -6.14
CA LEU A 31 12.28 17.00 -7.58
C LEU A 31 13.55 17.56 -8.23
N GLU A 32 13.80 18.85 -8.04
CA GLU A 32 14.97 19.53 -8.61
C GLU A 32 16.29 18.96 -8.11
N ALA A 33 16.39 18.63 -6.82
CA ALA A 33 17.57 17.96 -6.27
C ALA A 33 17.82 16.60 -6.92
N SER A 34 16.75 15.79 -7.07
CA SER A 34 16.83 14.48 -7.71
C SER A 34 17.27 14.59 -9.16
N THR A 35 16.68 15.53 -9.92
CA THR A 35 17.04 15.78 -11.33
C THR A 35 18.50 16.19 -11.47
N ARG A 36 18.98 17.16 -10.66
CA ARG A 36 20.39 17.59 -10.70
C ARG A 36 21.36 16.44 -10.41
N MET A 37 21.03 15.57 -9.46
CA MET A 37 21.89 14.44 -9.12
C MET A 37 21.88 13.36 -10.21
N LEU A 38 20.73 13.13 -10.87
CA LEU A 38 20.65 12.26 -12.04
C LEU A 38 21.49 12.81 -13.20
N GLU A 39 21.42 14.11 -13.45
CA GLU A 39 22.28 14.79 -14.44
C GLU A 39 23.76 14.63 -14.07
N GLN A 40 24.13 14.85 -12.80
CA GLN A 40 25.50 14.65 -12.31
C GLN A 40 25.99 13.22 -12.52
N ALA A 41 25.14 12.22 -12.30
CA ALA A 41 25.48 10.81 -12.51
C ALA A 41 25.87 10.49 -13.97
N THR A 42 25.37 11.25 -14.94
CA THR A 42 25.75 11.09 -16.36
C THR A 42 27.18 11.53 -16.66
N GLY A 43 27.77 12.38 -15.79
CA GLY A 43 29.12 12.90 -15.98
C GLY A 43 30.22 11.85 -15.83
N ALA A 44 29.99 10.81 -15.00
CA ALA A 44 30.89 9.68 -14.78
C ALA A 44 32.38 10.04 -14.54
N GLY A 45 32.65 11.23 -14.00
CA GLY A 45 33.99 11.68 -13.62
C GLY A 45 34.51 11.01 -12.34
N PRO A 46 35.81 11.15 -12.02
CA PRO A 46 36.46 10.41 -10.94
C PRO A 46 35.84 10.56 -9.54
N SER A 47 35.23 11.71 -9.24
CA SER A 47 34.58 11.96 -7.94
C SER A 47 33.08 11.68 -7.93
N THR A 48 32.47 11.33 -9.07
CA THR A 48 31.01 11.33 -9.24
C THR A 48 30.31 10.44 -8.22
N VAL A 49 30.83 9.22 -8.01
CA VAL A 49 30.24 8.26 -7.06
C VAL A 49 30.39 8.77 -5.63
N ASP A 50 31.57 9.24 -5.23
CA ASP A 50 31.81 9.79 -3.90
C ASP A 50 30.93 11.01 -3.62
N ASP A 51 30.80 11.90 -4.61
CA ASP A 51 29.97 13.09 -4.52
C ASP A 51 28.50 12.76 -4.32
N LEU A 52 27.99 11.77 -5.06
CA LEU A 52 26.63 11.27 -4.92
C LEU A 52 26.41 10.55 -3.57
N MET A 53 27.38 9.75 -3.12
CA MET A 53 27.28 9.00 -1.86
C MET A 53 27.27 9.92 -0.62
N ARG A 54 27.92 11.09 -0.68
CA ARG A 54 27.89 12.07 0.44
C ARG A 54 26.50 12.57 0.80
N HIS A 55 25.51 12.42 -0.08
CA HIS A 55 24.14 12.80 0.22
C HIS A 55 23.50 11.95 1.32
N GLU A 56 23.96 10.71 1.50
CA GLU A 56 23.52 9.86 2.61
C GLU A 56 23.94 10.46 3.96
N LEU A 57 25.19 10.88 4.10
CA LEU A 57 25.69 11.56 5.30
C LEU A 57 24.90 12.84 5.61
N ARG A 58 24.57 13.61 4.57
CA ARG A 58 23.73 14.81 4.70
C ARG A 58 22.33 14.46 5.21
N ALA A 59 21.71 13.40 4.68
CA ALA A 59 20.40 12.94 5.13
C ALA A 59 20.43 12.47 6.58
N MET A 60 21.43 11.67 6.97
CA MET A 60 21.58 11.16 8.34
C MET A 60 21.85 12.29 9.33
N ALA A 61 22.64 13.30 8.96
CA ALA A 61 22.85 14.48 9.79
C ALA A 61 21.54 15.26 10.04
N ALA A 62 20.69 15.42 9.03
CA ALA A 62 19.38 16.05 9.19
C ALA A 62 18.41 15.19 10.02
N ALA A 63 18.40 13.87 9.80
CA ALA A 63 17.60 12.94 10.59
C ALA A 63 18.00 12.96 12.07
N ALA A 64 19.30 12.93 12.37
CA ALA A 64 19.83 13.01 13.73
C ALA A 64 19.36 14.30 14.43
N ARG A 65 19.52 15.48 13.79
CA ARG A 65 19.05 16.76 14.35
C ARG A 65 17.55 16.78 14.62
N LEU A 66 16.73 16.26 13.71
CA LEU A 66 15.28 16.17 13.89
C LEU A 66 14.84 15.18 14.98
N CYS A 67 15.60 14.09 15.17
CA CYS A 67 15.44 13.19 16.32
C CYS A 67 15.95 13.82 17.62
N GLY A 68 16.68 14.93 17.52
CA GLY A 68 17.44 15.53 18.60
C GLY A 68 18.73 14.80 18.94
N GLY A 69 19.14 13.77 18.18
CA GLY A 69 20.24 12.79 18.37
C GLY A 69 21.59 13.14 17.73
N ASP A 70 22.46 12.13 17.62
CA ASP A 70 23.75 12.17 16.91
C ASP A 70 23.72 11.25 15.68
N THR A 71 24.56 11.54 14.68
CA THR A 71 24.81 10.73 13.50
C THR A 71 25.29 9.30 13.80
N ASP A 72 26.01 9.08 14.89
CA ASP A 72 26.53 7.74 15.26
C ASP A 72 25.41 6.75 15.68
N HIS A 73 24.21 7.29 15.92
CA HIS A 73 23.02 6.55 16.31
C HIS A 73 22.01 6.35 15.18
N VAL A 74 22.30 6.82 13.96
CA VAL A 74 21.36 6.70 12.83
C VAL A 74 21.96 5.91 11.68
N VAL A 75 21.12 5.08 11.06
CA VAL A 75 21.47 4.28 9.89
C VAL A 75 20.41 4.47 8.81
N PRO A 76 20.79 4.63 7.53
CA PRO A 76 19.83 4.81 6.46
C PRO A 76 19.08 3.51 6.17
N LEU A 77 17.79 3.63 5.81
CA LEU A 77 16.94 2.50 5.43
C LEU A 77 16.17 2.82 4.16
N PRO A 78 15.82 1.80 3.34
CA PRO A 78 14.96 2.02 2.20
C PRO A 78 13.49 2.25 2.60
N ASN A 79 13.06 1.78 3.78
CA ASN A 79 11.70 1.95 4.29
C ASN A 79 11.59 1.45 5.75
N THR A 80 10.46 1.78 6.41
CA THR A 80 10.15 1.34 7.78
C THR A 80 10.10 -0.18 7.95
N SER A 81 9.55 -0.91 6.98
CA SER A 81 9.40 -2.37 7.09
C SER A 81 10.76 -3.04 7.23
N THR A 82 11.77 -2.60 6.46
CA THR A 82 13.14 -3.12 6.56
C THR A 82 13.70 -2.96 7.99
N GLY A 83 13.59 -1.76 8.57
CA GLY A 83 14.11 -1.52 9.93
C GLY A 83 13.39 -2.36 10.98
N LEU A 84 12.07 -2.46 10.93
CA LEU A 84 11.31 -3.28 11.88
C LEU A 84 11.64 -4.78 11.74
N PHE A 85 11.92 -5.27 10.52
CA PHE A 85 12.45 -6.62 10.32
C PHE A 85 13.85 -6.81 10.91
N GLN A 86 14.76 -5.86 10.71
CA GLN A 86 16.10 -5.94 11.30
C GLN A 86 16.01 -6.02 12.84
N VAL A 87 15.18 -5.17 13.45
CA VAL A 87 14.98 -5.16 14.90
C VAL A 87 14.37 -6.48 15.39
N ALA A 88 13.36 -7.01 14.71
CA ALA A 88 12.74 -8.27 15.06
C ALA A 88 13.69 -9.48 14.94
N LEU A 89 14.63 -9.45 13.98
CA LEU A 89 15.67 -10.47 13.83
C LEU A 89 16.72 -10.40 14.95
N GLY A 90 17.01 -9.19 15.44
CA GLY A 90 17.99 -8.93 16.51
C GLY A 90 17.45 -9.03 17.94
N LEU A 91 16.13 -9.19 18.12
CA LEU A 91 15.48 -9.21 19.42
C LEU A 91 15.19 -10.65 19.90
N ALA A 92 15.63 -10.98 21.11
CA ALA A 92 15.22 -12.18 21.83
C ALA A 92 14.27 -11.84 23.01
N GLY A 93 13.56 -12.86 23.52
CA GLY A 93 12.67 -12.73 24.69
C GLY A 93 11.19 -12.60 24.29
N GLU A 94 10.46 -11.70 24.94
CA GLU A 94 9.05 -11.42 24.64
C GLU A 94 8.86 -9.97 24.17
N VAL A 95 8.11 -9.77 23.08
CA VAL A 95 7.70 -8.45 22.58
C VAL A 95 6.21 -8.25 22.77
N VAL A 96 5.84 -7.13 23.38
CA VAL A 96 4.44 -6.68 23.47
C VAL A 96 4.11 -5.80 22.27
N VAL A 97 3.04 -6.13 21.54
CA VAL A 97 2.62 -5.40 20.34
C VAL A 97 1.11 -5.52 20.14
N SER A 98 0.48 -4.48 19.59
CA SER A 98 -0.96 -4.53 19.30
C SER A 98 -1.25 -5.25 17.98
N PRO A 99 -2.27 -6.12 17.91
CA PRO A 99 -2.72 -6.70 16.64
C PRO A 99 -3.33 -5.63 15.70
N ALA A 100 -3.59 -4.43 16.23
CA ALA A 100 -4.16 -3.30 15.51
C ALA A 100 -3.08 -2.42 14.83
N GLU A 101 -1.80 -2.71 15.07
CA GLU A 101 -0.67 -2.08 14.38
C GLU A 101 -0.73 -2.30 12.86
N PHE A 102 -0.09 -1.42 12.10
CA PHE A 102 0.05 -1.64 10.66
C PHE A 102 0.84 -2.94 10.42
N PRO A 103 0.57 -3.72 9.34
CA PRO A 103 1.25 -4.99 9.09
C PRO A 103 2.79 -4.95 9.12
N ALA A 104 3.40 -3.82 8.75
CA ALA A 104 4.84 -3.63 8.86
C ALA A 104 5.37 -3.71 10.31
N ASN A 105 4.51 -3.52 11.31
CA ASN A 105 4.83 -3.62 12.73
C ASN A 105 4.13 -4.80 13.42
N THR A 106 3.57 -5.77 12.66
CA THR A 106 3.09 -7.05 13.21
C THR A 106 3.80 -8.24 12.58
N TYR A 107 4.00 -8.20 11.27
CA TYR A 107 4.62 -9.30 10.52
C TYR A 107 6.08 -9.57 10.91
N PRO A 108 6.94 -8.58 11.17
CA PRO A 108 8.32 -8.83 11.58
C PRO A 108 8.43 -9.72 12.81
N TRP A 109 7.65 -9.43 13.86
CA TRP A 109 7.69 -10.15 15.13
C TRP A 109 7.29 -11.62 14.97
N VAL A 110 6.26 -11.89 14.16
CA VAL A 110 5.78 -13.25 13.89
C VAL A 110 6.75 -14.01 12.98
N ARG A 111 7.24 -13.37 11.91
CA ARG A 111 8.04 -14.03 10.87
C ARG A 111 9.50 -14.20 11.24
N ALA A 112 10.08 -13.28 12.02
CA ALA A 112 11.44 -13.45 12.52
C ALA A 112 11.53 -14.63 13.49
N GLY A 113 10.48 -14.89 14.27
CA GLY A 113 10.38 -16.03 15.18
C GLY A 113 11.42 -16.04 16.32
N ARG A 114 12.12 -14.93 16.55
CA ARG A 114 13.19 -14.78 17.56
C ARG A 114 12.67 -14.37 18.93
N ALA A 115 11.58 -13.60 18.97
CA ALA A 115 10.89 -13.20 20.19
C ALA A 115 9.46 -13.79 20.22
N ARG A 116 8.99 -14.18 21.40
CA ARG A 116 7.59 -14.56 21.63
C ARG A 116 6.72 -13.30 21.58
N VAL A 117 5.63 -13.35 20.82
CA VAL A 117 4.71 -12.22 20.72
C VAL A 117 3.65 -12.28 21.83
N ASN A 118 3.51 -11.20 22.58
CA ASN A 118 2.45 -10.96 23.55
C ASN A 118 1.52 -9.87 23.02
N TRP A 119 0.32 -10.28 22.60
CA TRP A 119 -0.62 -9.40 21.90
C TRP A 119 -1.39 -8.53 22.90
N LEU A 120 -1.37 -7.21 22.68
CA LEU A 120 -2.29 -6.29 23.36
C LEU A 120 -3.73 -6.53 22.89
N PRO A 121 -4.73 -6.08 23.67
CA PRO A 121 -6.09 -5.93 23.15
C PRO A 121 -6.12 -5.04 21.90
N ALA A 122 -7.04 -5.33 20.97
CA ALA A 122 -7.23 -4.48 19.80
C ALA A 122 -7.73 -3.09 20.24
N GLY A 123 -7.06 -2.04 19.78
CA GLY A 123 -7.40 -0.66 20.11
C GLY A 123 -6.18 0.26 20.12
N PRO A 124 -6.35 1.50 20.61
CA PRO A 124 -5.24 2.41 20.87
C PRO A 124 -4.23 1.80 21.86
N VAL A 125 -2.94 1.97 21.59
CA VAL A 125 -1.88 1.54 22.52
C VAL A 125 -1.73 2.62 23.59
N THR A 126 -2.16 2.31 24.82
CA THR A 126 -2.08 3.22 25.97
C THR A 126 -1.07 2.72 27.02
N PRO A 127 -0.52 3.61 27.86
CA PRO A 127 0.30 3.25 29.02
C PRO A 127 -0.33 2.16 29.91
N GLU A 128 -1.64 2.23 30.14
CA GLU A 128 -2.38 1.29 30.98
C GLU A 128 -2.48 -0.10 30.34
N ALA A 129 -2.80 -0.14 29.03
CA ALA A 129 -2.87 -1.39 28.28
C ALA A 129 -1.51 -2.08 28.22
N VAL A 130 -0.43 -1.31 28.01
CA VAL A 130 0.93 -1.83 28.03
C VAL A 130 1.29 -2.33 29.42
N ARG A 131 1.04 -1.55 30.48
CA ARG A 131 1.34 -1.92 31.86
C ARG A 131 0.69 -3.24 32.26
N ALA A 132 -0.56 -3.43 31.86
CA ALA A 132 -1.32 -4.66 32.14
C ALA A 132 -0.78 -5.88 31.39
N ALA A 133 -0.13 -5.69 30.24
CA ALA A 133 0.41 -6.76 29.41
C ALA A 133 1.87 -7.12 29.71
N LEU A 134 2.62 -6.24 30.38
CA LEU A 134 4.02 -6.50 30.72
C LEU A 134 4.16 -7.72 31.64
N THR A 135 5.13 -8.57 31.31
CA THR A 135 5.54 -9.73 32.08
C THR A 135 7.01 -9.58 32.53
N PRO A 136 7.51 -10.43 33.45
CA PRO A 136 8.94 -10.53 33.73
C PRO A 136 9.77 -10.89 32.49
N GLU A 137 9.19 -11.58 31.51
CA GLU A 137 9.84 -12.01 30.27
C GLU A 137 9.85 -10.94 29.17
N THR A 138 9.04 -9.88 29.30
CA THR A 138 8.98 -8.81 28.30
C THR A 138 10.32 -8.11 28.17
N THR A 139 10.90 -8.12 26.97
CA THR A 139 12.16 -7.45 26.63
C THR A 139 11.92 -6.19 25.80
N ALA A 140 10.83 -6.12 25.04
CA ALA A 140 10.48 -4.96 24.23
C ALA A 140 8.97 -4.69 24.15
N VAL A 141 8.63 -3.44 23.85
CA VAL A 141 7.29 -3.02 23.44
C VAL A 141 7.42 -2.32 22.09
N SER A 142 6.62 -2.74 21.10
CA SER A 142 6.55 -2.09 19.79
C SER A 142 5.23 -1.34 19.59
N VAL A 143 5.31 -0.11 19.10
CA VAL A 143 4.15 0.79 18.95
C VAL A 143 4.32 1.74 17.76
N SER A 144 3.24 2.01 17.03
CA SER A 144 3.19 3.15 16.11
C SER A 144 3.02 4.45 16.88
N ALA A 145 3.87 5.45 16.64
CA ALA A 145 3.73 6.77 17.26
C ALA A 145 2.37 7.41 16.95
N VAL A 146 1.84 7.16 15.74
CA VAL A 146 0.52 7.59 15.31
C VAL A 146 -0.17 6.41 14.60
N ASP A 147 -1.35 6.02 15.10
CA ASP A 147 -2.17 4.97 14.50
C ASP A 147 -2.57 5.37 13.06
N PHE A 148 -2.29 4.49 12.10
CA PHE A 148 -2.51 4.78 10.68
C PHE A 148 -3.99 4.92 10.28
N ARG A 149 -4.92 4.42 11.09
CA ARG A 149 -6.35 4.38 10.76
C ARG A 149 -7.04 5.65 11.24
N THR A 150 -6.86 5.93 12.51
CA THR A 150 -7.58 6.95 13.28
C THR A 150 -6.74 8.17 13.59
N GLY A 151 -5.41 8.10 13.45
CA GLY A 151 -4.53 9.18 13.86
C GLY A 151 -4.30 9.28 15.36
N TYR A 152 -4.76 8.32 16.16
CA TYR A 152 -4.46 8.30 17.59
C TYR A 152 -2.95 8.39 17.83
N ARG A 153 -2.52 9.40 18.59
CA ARG A 153 -1.11 9.65 18.92
C ARG A 153 -0.76 9.00 20.26
N ALA A 154 0.10 7.99 20.21
CA ALA A 154 0.61 7.33 21.41
C ALA A 154 1.30 8.35 22.34
N ASP A 155 1.25 8.11 23.65
CA ASP A 155 1.99 8.92 24.62
C ASP A 155 3.37 8.31 24.84
N LEU A 156 4.35 8.71 24.03
CA LEU A 156 5.67 8.09 24.05
C LEU A 156 6.40 8.32 25.39
N ALA A 157 6.18 9.48 26.02
CA ALA A 157 6.74 9.78 27.34
C ALA A 157 6.13 8.87 28.43
N ALA A 158 4.80 8.78 28.50
CA ALA A 158 4.15 7.91 29.48
C ALA A 158 4.41 6.42 29.20
N LEU A 159 4.51 6.03 27.92
CA LEU A 159 4.92 4.66 27.54
C LEU A 159 6.35 4.37 28.00
N ARG A 160 7.30 5.29 27.82
CA ARG A 160 8.67 5.12 28.32
C ARG A 160 8.71 4.84 29.82
N GLU A 161 7.91 5.55 30.63
CA GLU A 161 7.80 5.33 32.07
C GLU A 161 7.29 3.92 32.40
N VAL A 162 6.31 3.41 31.65
CA VAL A 162 5.76 2.06 31.85
C VAL A 162 6.74 0.98 31.41
N VAL A 163 7.38 1.16 30.26
CA VAL A 163 8.30 0.19 29.64
C VAL A 163 9.56 0.03 30.48
N GLY A 164 9.99 1.09 31.19
CA GLY A 164 11.08 1.03 32.17
C GLY A 164 12.43 0.73 31.50
N ASP A 165 13.10 -0.34 31.91
CA ASP A 165 14.40 -0.74 31.34
C ASP A 165 14.30 -1.56 30.05
N ARG A 166 13.09 -1.93 29.61
CA ARG A 166 12.87 -2.68 28.35
C ARG A 166 13.05 -1.78 27.13
N LEU A 167 13.14 -2.39 25.95
CA LEU A 167 13.24 -1.65 24.70
C LEU A 167 11.87 -1.07 24.28
N LEU A 168 11.83 0.21 23.92
CA LEU A 168 10.70 0.85 23.27
C LEU A 168 11.01 1.01 21.78
N VAL A 169 10.34 0.21 20.94
CA VAL A 169 10.45 0.24 19.49
C VAL A 169 9.30 1.06 18.92
N VAL A 170 9.62 2.12 18.16
CA VAL A 170 8.63 3.07 17.65
C VAL A 170 8.64 3.09 16.12
N ASP A 171 7.48 2.79 15.52
CA ASP A 171 7.21 3.12 14.13
C ASP A 171 6.79 4.60 14.05
N GLY A 172 7.69 5.44 13.52
CA GLY A 172 7.48 6.88 13.38
C GLY A 172 6.84 7.29 12.06
N ILE A 173 6.50 6.37 11.16
CA ILE A 173 6.16 6.70 9.77
C ILE A 173 4.94 7.61 9.61
N GLN A 174 4.04 7.64 10.59
CA GLN A 174 2.84 8.49 10.58
C GLN A 174 2.96 9.78 11.39
N GLY A 175 4.10 10.02 12.05
CA GLY A 175 4.28 11.17 12.94
C GLY A 175 5.57 11.95 12.74
N PHE A 176 6.64 11.31 12.25
CA PHE A 176 7.94 11.95 12.14
C PHE A 176 7.90 13.16 11.19
N GLY A 177 8.46 14.28 11.65
CA GLY A 177 8.51 15.55 10.94
C GLY A 177 7.24 16.41 11.03
N VAL A 178 6.14 15.89 11.58
CA VAL A 178 4.86 16.62 11.67
C VAL A 178 4.21 16.58 13.05
N VAL A 179 4.69 15.70 13.93
CA VAL A 179 4.28 15.62 15.32
C VAL A 179 5.48 15.93 16.22
N ASP A 180 5.26 16.84 17.16
CA ASP A 180 6.21 17.22 18.20
C ASP A 180 6.16 16.20 19.35
N GLU A 181 6.83 15.06 19.17
CA GLU A 181 7.02 14.02 20.18
C GLU A 181 8.49 13.96 20.63
N PRO A 182 8.78 13.53 21.86
CA PRO A 182 10.14 13.41 22.36
C PRO A 182 10.80 12.13 21.79
N TRP A 183 11.18 12.14 20.51
CA TRP A 183 11.69 10.97 19.78
C TRP A 183 12.81 10.19 20.49
N ARG A 184 13.65 10.86 21.29
CA ARG A 184 14.72 10.24 22.11
C ARG A 184 14.25 9.24 23.16
N VAL A 185 12.97 9.22 23.52
CA VAL A 185 12.46 8.20 24.48
C VAL A 185 12.37 6.81 23.84
N ALA A 186 12.33 6.74 22.51
CA ALA A 186 12.39 5.48 21.79
C ALA A 186 13.82 4.91 21.86
N ASP A 187 13.94 3.63 22.18
CA ASP A 187 15.23 2.95 22.08
C ASP A 187 15.54 2.61 20.62
N VAL A 188 14.50 2.35 19.84
CA VAL A 188 14.55 2.20 18.38
C VAL A 188 13.46 3.08 17.77
N LEU A 189 13.82 3.98 16.86
CA LEU A 189 12.87 4.71 16.04
C LEU A 189 13.08 4.34 14.57
N VAL A 190 12.02 3.94 13.87
CA VAL A 190 12.08 3.61 12.44
C VAL A 190 11.16 4.52 11.64
N VAL A 191 11.68 5.15 10.57
CA VAL A 191 10.96 6.15 9.77
C VAL A 191 11.15 5.90 8.28
N GLY A 192 10.07 6.06 7.51
CA GLY A 192 10.09 6.13 6.05
C GLY A 192 9.82 7.55 5.55
N GLY A 193 10.47 7.96 4.46
CA GLY A 193 10.39 9.32 3.93
C GLY A 193 9.20 9.57 2.99
N GLN A 194 8.49 8.54 2.54
CA GLN A 194 7.48 8.64 1.48
C GLN A 194 6.13 9.23 1.92
N LYS A 195 5.92 9.48 3.22
CA LYS A 195 4.68 10.05 3.76
C LYS A 195 4.89 11.50 4.20
N TRP A 196 4.89 11.76 5.50
CA TRP A 196 4.85 13.11 6.06
C TRP A 196 6.09 13.95 5.78
N VAL A 197 7.25 13.31 5.64
CA VAL A 197 8.51 13.96 5.24
C VAL A 197 8.53 14.34 3.76
N ARG A 198 7.76 13.65 2.91
CA ARG A 198 7.60 13.94 1.47
C ARG A 198 8.90 13.84 0.67
N ALA A 199 9.68 12.80 0.93
CA ALA A 199 10.96 12.52 0.26
C ALA A 199 10.84 11.60 -0.96
N GLY A 200 9.72 10.91 -1.12
CA GLY A 200 9.55 9.85 -2.10
C GLY A 200 9.89 8.46 -1.56
N TRP A 201 9.79 7.45 -2.41
CA TRP A 201 10.02 6.04 -2.07
C TRP A 201 11.50 5.71 -1.87
N SER A 202 11.77 4.58 -1.23
CA SER A 202 13.13 4.09 -0.99
C SER A 202 13.99 5.04 -0.15
N THR A 203 13.36 5.71 0.82
CA THR A 203 14.01 6.64 1.76
C THR A 203 13.53 6.38 3.18
N GLY A 204 14.41 6.54 4.15
CA GLY A 204 14.14 6.27 5.55
C GLY A 204 15.41 6.17 6.38
N PHE A 205 15.24 5.99 7.69
CA PHE A 205 16.32 5.74 8.62
C PHE A 205 15.81 4.95 9.83
N MET A 206 16.74 4.39 10.57
CA MET A 206 16.53 3.91 11.92
C MET A 206 17.47 4.62 12.87
N ALA A 207 16.96 5.07 14.00
CA ALA A 207 17.73 5.60 15.12
C ALA A 207 17.76 4.59 16.26
N LEU A 208 18.93 4.37 16.85
CA LEU A 208 19.19 3.38 17.89
C LEU A 208 19.82 4.07 19.10
N SER A 209 19.21 3.95 20.27
CA SER A 209 19.83 4.36 21.54
C SER A 209 21.00 3.45 21.92
N ASP A 210 21.85 3.89 22.85
CA ASP A 210 22.88 3.03 23.47
C ASP A 210 22.28 1.72 23.99
N ARG A 211 21.12 1.80 24.67
CA ARG A 211 20.41 0.64 25.20
C ARG A 211 20.02 -0.35 24.10
N ALA A 212 19.60 0.15 22.94
CA ALA A 212 19.28 -0.70 21.80
C ALA A 212 20.54 -1.35 21.22
N LEU A 213 21.62 -0.59 21.06
CA LEU A 213 22.90 -1.08 20.55
C LEU A 213 23.52 -2.15 21.46
N GLU A 214 23.35 -2.04 22.78
CA GLU A 214 23.83 -3.04 23.75
C GLU A 214 23.00 -4.34 23.76
N ARG A 215 21.71 -4.26 23.41
CA ARG A 215 20.74 -5.34 23.64
C ARG A 215 20.22 -6.02 22.38
N LEU A 216 20.40 -5.40 21.23
CA LEU A 216 20.00 -5.95 19.94
C LEU A 216 21.21 -6.41 19.15
N GLU A 217 21.07 -7.56 18.51
CA GLU A 217 22.09 -8.10 17.61
C GLU A 217 21.81 -7.63 16.16
N PRO A 218 22.77 -7.02 15.45
CA PRO A 218 22.60 -6.60 14.05
C PRO A 218 22.68 -7.81 13.10
N VAL A 219 21.73 -8.75 13.19
CA VAL A 219 21.70 -10.01 12.44
C VAL A 219 21.61 -9.77 10.93
N ALA A 220 20.74 -8.84 10.52
CA ALA A 220 20.62 -8.41 9.14
C ALA A 220 21.54 -7.21 8.90
N SER A 221 22.83 -7.52 8.81
CA SER A 221 23.93 -6.60 8.47
C SER A 221 24.63 -7.08 7.19
N GLY A 222 25.10 -6.15 6.36
CA GLY A 222 25.77 -6.47 5.11
C GLY A 222 27.16 -5.84 5.04
N TRP A 223 27.73 -5.77 3.83
CA TRP A 223 29.14 -5.40 3.67
C TRP A 223 29.46 -3.98 4.17
N THR A 224 28.51 -3.05 4.08
CA THR A 224 28.64 -1.68 4.62
C THR A 224 28.50 -1.61 6.14
N GLY A 225 27.98 -2.65 6.78
CA GLY A 225 27.88 -2.76 8.24
C GLY A 225 29.00 -3.60 8.86
N ALA A 226 29.95 -4.09 8.07
CA ALA A 226 31.14 -4.76 8.57
C ALA A 226 32.11 -3.79 9.26
N LEU A 227 32.99 -4.30 10.12
CA LEU A 227 34.01 -3.50 10.83
C LEU A 227 34.97 -2.79 9.86
N ASP A 228 35.30 -3.42 8.72
CA ASP A 228 36.08 -2.82 7.63
C ASP A 228 35.38 -3.07 6.27
N PRO A 229 34.47 -2.17 5.85
CA PRO A 229 33.73 -2.32 4.59
C PRO A 229 34.59 -2.28 3.32
N GLY A 230 35.84 -1.81 3.42
CA GLY A 230 36.77 -1.68 2.29
C GLY A 230 37.69 -2.89 2.09
N LEU A 231 37.66 -3.86 3.02
CA LEU A 231 38.52 -5.03 2.99
C LEU A 231 37.87 -6.16 2.18
N PHE A 232 38.51 -6.52 1.06
CA PHE A 232 38.03 -7.58 0.16
C PHE A 232 39.04 -8.74 0.10
N ASP A 233 39.24 -9.42 1.23
CA ASP A 233 40.24 -10.50 1.39
C ASP A 233 39.65 -11.91 1.34
N GLY A 234 38.33 -12.04 1.13
CA GLY A 234 37.60 -13.30 1.07
C GLY A 234 37.20 -13.87 2.44
N ALA A 235 37.48 -13.18 3.55
CA ALA A 235 36.99 -13.54 4.87
C ALA A 235 35.59 -12.99 5.15
N VAL A 236 34.92 -13.54 6.16
CA VAL A 236 33.70 -12.95 6.73
C VAL A 236 34.12 -12.08 7.90
N HIS A 237 33.99 -10.76 7.73
CA HIS A 237 34.37 -9.79 8.76
C HIS A 237 33.29 -9.67 9.85
N PRO A 238 33.68 -9.40 11.11
CA PRO A 238 32.72 -9.07 12.15
C PRO A 238 31.93 -7.81 11.79
N VAL A 239 30.74 -7.66 12.38
CA VAL A 239 29.97 -6.42 12.31
C VAL A 239 30.74 -5.26 12.95
N GLY A 240 30.50 -4.06 12.45
CA GLY A 240 31.09 -2.83 12.98
C GLY A 240 30.49 -2.42 14.32
N GLU A 241 30.85 -1.21 14.76
CA GLU A 241 30.35 -0.61 15.99
C GLU A 241 29.14 0.30 15.74
N GLY A 242 28.32 0.51 16.77
CA GLY A 242 27.23 1.49 16.75
C GLY A 242 26.14 1.22 15.71
N ALA A 243 25.44 2.28 15.28
CA ALA A 243 24.35 2.15 14.32
C ALA A 243 24.84 1.75 12.92
N ALA A 244 26.08 2.07 12.56
CA ALA A 244 26.67 1.70 11.27
C ALA A 244 26.65 0.18 11.04
N ALA A 245 26.76 -0.62 12.11
CA ALA A 245 26.67 -2.08 12.10
C ALA A 245 25.36 -2.62 11.49
N TRP A 246 24.32 -1.79 11.43
CA TRP A 246 22.99 -2.15 10.90
C TRP A 246 22.84 -1.84 9.41
N SER A 247 23.89 -1.34 8.76
CA SER A 247 23.90 -1.05 7.33
C SER A 247 23.99 -2.35 6.52
N LEU A 248 23.15 -2.46 5.48
CA LEU A 248 23.12 -3.64 4.59
C LEU A 248 23.97 -3.45 3.33
N THR A 249 23.83 -2.28 2.71
CA THR A 249 24.53 -1.90 1.49
C THR A 249 24.42 -0.40 1.30
N ASN A 250 25.22 0.14 0.38
CA ASN A 250 25.00 1.49 -0.15
C ASN A 250 23.60 1.59 -0.75
N LEU A 251 22.80 2.53 -0.25
CA LEU A 251 21.47 2.83 -0.79
C LEU A 251 21.58 3.74 -2.03
N ASN A 252 20.45 3.96 -2.70
CA ASN A 252 20.41 4.81 -3.88
C ASN A 252 20.77 6.27 -3.49
N PRO A 253 21.91 6.82 -3.99
CA PRO A 253 22.35 8.14 -3.59
C PRO A 253 21.40 9.26 -4.03
N ILE A 254 20.67 9.08 -5.14
CA ILE A 254 19.66 10.04 -5.60
C ILE A 254 18.51 10.10 -4.58
N ALA A 255 18.05 8.95 -4.10
CA ALA A 255 17.03 8.87 -3.07
C ALA A 255 17.53 9.45 -1.75
N SER A 256 18.79 9.21 -1.38
CA SER A 256 19.41 9.83 -0.20
C SER A 256 19.46 11.36 -0.30
N GLY A 257 19.78 11.92 -1.47
CA GLY A 257 19.77 13.37 -1.68
C GLY A 257 18.37 13.99 -1.70
N ALA A 258 17.39 13.28 -2.25
CA ALA A 258 15.98 13.62 -2.12
C ALA A 258 15.55 13.65 -0.64
N PHE A 259 15.97 12.64 0.13
CA PHE A 259 15.66 12.55 1.55
C PHE A 259 16.29 13.66 2.38
N ALA A 260 17.58 13.95 2.15
CA ALA A 260 18.26 15.07 2.79
C ALA A 260 17.52 16.39 2.56
N THR A 261 17.14 16.67 1.31
CA THR A 261 16.41 17.89 0.93
C THR A 261 15.05 17.97 1.63
N ALA A 262 14.34 16.85 1.73
CA ALA A 262 13.04 16.79 2.38
C ALA A 262 13.13 16.99 3.91
N LEU A 263 14.11 16.37 4.56
CA LEU A 263 14.36 16.54 6.01
C LEU A 263 14.73 17.99 6.35
N GLU A 264 15.60 18.62 5.54
CA GLU A 264 15.97 20.02 5.75
C GLU A 264 14.80 20.99 5.52
N LEU A 265 13.86 20.65 4.63
CA LEU A 265 12.62 21.41 4.50
C LEU A 265 11.74 21.28 5.76
N VAL A 266 11.70 20.09 6.38
CA VAL A 266 11.03 19.91 7.67
C VAL A 266 11.70 20.76 8.76
N GLU A 267 13.03 20.80 8.81
CA GLU A 267 13.78 21.69 9.72
C GLU A 267 13.45 23.16 9.47
N LEU A 268 13.43 23.59 8.21
CA LEU A 268 13.10 24.96 7.82
C LEU A 268 11.66 25.34 8.23
N GLY A 269 10.70 24.44 8.01
CA GLY A 269 9.31 24.66 8.38
C GLY A 269 9.08 24.64 9.89
N GLY A 270 9.88 23.85 10.61
CA GLY A 270 9.77 23.59 12.04
C GLY A 270 8.63 22.61 12.35
N VAL A 271 8.95 21.44 12.90
CA VAL A 271 8.00 20.34 13.19
C VAL A 271 6.75 20.84 13.92
N ARG A 272 6.93 21.64 14.98
CA ARG A 272 5.82 22.20 15.76
C ARG A 272 4.90 23.11 14.96
N ALA A 273 5.46 23.98 14.11
CA ALA A 273 4.65 24.89 13.29
C ALA A 273 3.91 24.13 12.18
N ILE A 274 4.56 23.14 11.57
CA ILE A 274 3.94 22.23 10.60
C ILE A 274 2.76 21.48 11.25
N GLY A 275 2.99 20.88 12.43
CA GLY A 275 1.96 20.17 13.19
C GLY A 275 0.77 21.05 13.60
N GLU A 276 1.03 22.26 14.12
CA GLU A 276 -0.01 23.25 14.45
C GLU A 276 -0.88 23.57 13.22
N ARG A 277 -0.27 23.74 12.04
CA ARG A 277 -1.01 24.04 10.80
C ARG A 277 -1.83 22.85 10.31
N ILE A 278 -1.29 21.64 10.41
CA ILE A 278 -2.04 20.40 10.09
C ILE A 278 -3.25 20.29 11.03
N GLY A 279 -3.07 20.56 12.32
CA GLY A 279 -4.15 20.61 13.30
C GLY A 279 -5.27 21.56 12.90
N GLN A 280 -4.93 22.79 12.49
CA GLN A 280 -5.91 23.77 11.99
C GLN A 280 -6.69 23.25 10.77
N ARG A 281 -6.00 22.59 9.82
CA ARG A 281 -6.67 21.98 8.65
C ARG A 281 -7.60 20.85 9.03
N LEU A 282 -7.22 20.04 10.01
CA LEU A 282 -8.09 19.01 10.54
C LEU A 282 -9.32 19.61 11.22
N ASP A 283 -9.20 20.72 11.94
CA ASP A 283 -10.35 21.41 12.55
C ASP A 283 -11.31 21.94 11.47
N GLU A 284 -10.79 22.63 10.45
CA GLU A 284 -11.59 23.11 9.31
C GLU A 284 -12.32 21.96 8.59
N LEU A 285 -11.63 20.84 8.32
CA LEU A 285 -12.24 19.66 7.70
C LEU A 285 -13.27 19.00 8.62
N GLY A 286 -13.02 18.96 9.93
CA GLY A 286 -13.94 18.44 10.93
C GLY A 286 -15.25 19.23 11.00
N GLU A 287 -15.16 20.56 10.98
CA GLU A 287 -16.34 21.44 10.92
C GLU A 287 -17.17 21.19 9.66
N VAL A 288 -16.51 20.94 8.52
CA VAL A 288 -17.18 20.58 7.26
C VAL A 288 -17.89 19.23 7.37
N VAL A 289 -17.24 18.22 7.96
CA VAL A 289 -17.84 16.90 8.21
C VAL A 289 -19.08 17.03 9.09
N GLU A 290 -18.96 17.71 10.23
CA GLU A 290 -20.06 17.86 11.20
C GLU A 290 -21.20 18.70 10.65
N GLY A 291 -20.89 19.77 9.92
CA GLY A 291 -21.89 20.58 9.20
C GLY A 291 -22.65 19.78 8.14
N ALA A 292 -22.00 18.77 7.55
CA ALA A 292 -22.61 17.80 6.65
C ALA A 292 -23.33 16.64 7.37
N GLY A 293 -23.43 16.66 8.70
CA GLY A 293 -24.06 15.61 9.49
C GLY A 293 -23.23 14.34 9.62
N GLY A 294 -21.94 14.38 9.25
CA GLY A 294 -20.99 13.32 9.52
C GLY A 294 -20.50 13.33 10.97
N VAL A 295 -19.85 12.24 11.36
CA VAL A 295 -19.29 12.02 12.69
C VAL A 295 -17.81 11.73 12.56
N VAL A 296 -16.97 12.52 13.24
CA VAL A 296 -15.54 12.26 13.35
C VAL A 296 -15.33 11.13 14.37
N VAL A 297 -14.72 10.02 13.93
CA VAL A 297 -14.47 8.84 14.79
C VAL A 297 -13.07 8.84 15.40
N SER A 298 -12.18 9.69 14.88
CA SER A 298 -10.86 9.94 15.47
C SER A 298 -10.94 10.68 16.80
N ALA A 299 -9.99 10.38 17.70
CA ALA A 299 -9.77 11.19 18.90
C ALA A 299 -9.43 12.64 18.53
N ARG A 300 -9.89 13.61 19.34
CA ARG A 300 -9.62 15.04 19.11
C ARG A 300 -8.40 15.57 19.86
N GLU A 301 -8.12 15.05 21.05
CA GLU A 301 -7.04 15.58 21.91
C GLU A 301 -5.65 15.03 21.55
N ARG A 302 -5.49 13.70 21.50
CA ARG A 302 -4.24 13.04 21.12
C ARG A 302 -4.32 12.54 19.68
N ARG A 303 -4.26 13.45 18.71
CA ARG A 303 -4.24 13.11 17.28
C ARG A 303 -2.97 13.56 16.59
N GLY A 304 -2.50 12.77 15.65
CA GLY A 304 -1.55 13.16 14.61
C GLY A 304 -2.25 13.87 13.45
N GLY A 305 -1.68 13.79 12.25
CA GLY A 305 -2.21 14.43 11.04
C GLY A 305 -3.40 13.71 10.36
N ILE A 306 -4.04 12.75 11.03
CA ILE A 306 -5.05 11.87 10.44
C ILE A 306 -6.41 12.08 11.12
N MET A 307 -7.47 12.16 10.32
CA MET A 307 -8.86 12.14 10.77
C MET A 307 -9.66 11.09 10.00
N ALA A 308 -10.33 10.20 10.71
CA ALA A 308 -11.33 9.30 10.19
C ALA A 308 -12.73 9.85 10.53
N PHE A 309 -13.66 9.71 9.58
CA PHE A 309 -15.05 10.10 9.78
C PHE A 309 -16.01 9.16 9.04
N GLU A 310 -17.25 9.20 9.50
CA GLU A 310 -18.38 8.48 8.93
C GLU A 310 -19.51 9.47 8.59
N VAL A 311 -20.39 9.08 7.67
CA VAL A 311 -21.64 9.80 7.42
C VAL A 311 -22.78 8.84 7.73
N PRO A 312 -23.49 9.01 8.86
CA PRO A 312 -24.56 8.10 9.26
C PRO A 312 -25.58 7.84 8.15
N GLY A 313 -25.85 6.56 7.87
CA GLY A 313 -26.77 6.14 6.82
C GLY A 313 -26.19 6.18 5.39
N VAL A 314 -24.92 6.56 5.21
CA VAL A 314 -24.24 6.57 3.91
C VAL A 314 -22.99 5.69 3.98
N PRO A 315 -22.91 4.61 3.17
CA PRO A 315 -21.72 3.77 3.12
C PRO A 315 -20.46 4.56 2.77
N SER A 316 -19.31 4.28 3.40
CA SER A 316 -18.05 4.98 3.15
C SER A 316 -17.60 4.91 1.68
N ALA A 317 -17.94 3.84 0.96
CA ALA A 317 -17.71 3.73 -0.48
C ALA A 317 -18.47 4.80 -1.29
N ALA A 318 -19.71 5.13 -0.92
CA ALA A 318 -20.50 6.17 -1.57
C ALA A 318 -19.95 7.57 -1.27
N VAL A 319 -19.50 7.81 -0.03
CA VAL A 319 -18.76 9.02 0.33
C VAL A 319 -17.50 9.13 -0.52
N GLY A 320 -16.72 8.04 -0.62
CA GLY A 320 -15.53 7.95 -1.45
C GLY A 320 -15.77 8.28 -2.92
N ALA A 321 -16.82 7.72 -3.52
CA ALA A 321 -17.21 8.00 -4.90
C ALA A 321 -17.55 9.48 -5.11
N ALA A 322 -18.29 10.10 -4.18
CA ALA A 322 -18.60 11.52 -4.22
C ALA A 322 -17.34 12.40 -4.11
N LEU A 323 -16.39 12.02 -3.25
CA LEU A 323 -15.10 12.71 -3.14
C LEU A 323 -14.31 12.62 -4.45
N VAL A 324 -14.20 11.43 -5.05
CA VAL A 324 -13.51 11.24 -6.33
C VAL A 324 -14.17 12.05 -7.44
N ALA A 325 -15.51 12.07 -7.52
CA ALA A 325 -16.24 12.86 -8.50
C ALA A 325 -15.97 14.37 -8.38
N ALA A 326 -15.74 14.86 -7.15
CA ALA A 326 -15.36 16.24 -6.89
C ALA A 326 -13.85 16.52 -7.07
N GLY A 327 -13.04 15.50 -7.41
CA GLY A 327 -11.59 15.59 -7.51
C GLY A 327 -10.88 15.67 -6.15
N VAL A 328 -11.47 15.08 -5.10
CA VAL A 328 -10.87 14.97 -3.76
C VAL A 328 -10.29 13.57 -3.56
N THR A 329 -9.00 13.50 -3.27
CA THR A 329 -8.29 12.23 -3.02
C THR A 329 -8.20 11.98 -1.52
N ALA A 330 -8.78 10.88 -1.07
CA ALA A 330 -8.75 10.42 0.32
C ALA A 330 -8.68 8.88 0.38
N THR A 331 -8.31 8.34 1.55
CA THR A 331 -8.38 6.89 1.76
C THR A 331 -9.79 6.49 2.19
N VAL A 332 -10.38 5.53 1.50
CA VAL A 332 -11.69 4.95 1.84
C VAL A 332 -11.47 3.56 2.44
N ARG A 333 -12.07 3.30 3.60
CA ARG A 333 -12.14 1.97 4.22
C ARG A 333 -13.61 1.58 4.35
N PRO A 334 -13.92 0.28 4.55
CA PRO A 334 -15.29 -0.16 4.78
C PRO A 334 -15.96 0.57 5.95
N GLU A 335 -15.19 0.81 7.02
CA GLU A 335 -15.70 1.41 8.26
C GLU A 335 -15.78 2.95 8.21
N HIS A 336 -14.84 3.62 7.52
CA HIS A 336 -14.72 5.08 7.56
C HIS A 336 -13.96 5.64 6.35
N VAL A 337 -14.13 6.94 6.11
CA VAL A 337 -13.25 7.71 5.22
C VAL A 337 -12.16 8.39 6.05
N ARG A 338 -10.92 8.30 5.57
CA ARG A 338 -9.74 8.85 6.24
C ARG A 338 -9.17 10.01 5.43
N LEU A 339 -9.15 11.18 6.06
CA LEU A 339 -8.54 12.42 5.59
C LEU A 339 -7.21 12.64 6.27
N THR A 340 -6.22 13.06 5.49
CA THR A 340 -4.87 13.34 5.95
C THR A 340 -4.37 14.57 5.21
N PRO A 341 -4.65 15.80 5.69
CA PRO A 341 -4.11 17.02 5.10
C PRO A 341 -2.63 17.21 5.48
N HIS A 342 -1.96 18.17 4.85
CA HIS A 342 -0.65 18.67 5.26
C HIS A 342 -0.71 20.18 5.54
N ALA A 343 0.39 20.76 6.02
CA ALA A 343 0.49 22.20 6.26
C ALA A 343 0.31 23.06 4.99
N SER A 344 0.61 22.47 3.83
CA SER A 344 0.43 23.05 2.50
C SER A 344 -0.99 22.85 1.93
N THR A 345 -1.87 22.09 2.60
CA THR A 345 -3.27 21.95 2.16
C THR A 345 -3.94 23.31 2.10
N THR A 346 -4.54 23.59 0.94
CA THR A 346 -5.10 24.90 0.62
C THR A 346 -6.55 25.04 1.08
N PRO A 347 -7.04 26.26 1.36
CA PRO A 347 -8.46 26.51 1.61
C PRO A 347 -9.38 26.00 0.48
N GLU A 348 -8.93 26.06 -0.77
CA GLU A 348 -9.65 25.58 -1.94
C GLU A 348 -9.89 24.06 -1.88
N THR A 349 -8.92 23.31 -1.33
CA THR A 349 -9.08 21.87 -1.07
C THR A 349 -10.18 21.62 -0.04
N VAL A 350 -10.23 22.40 1.04
CA VAL A 350 -11.29 22.32 2.06
C VAL A 350 -12.66 22.68 1.45
N ALA A 351 -12.73 23.72 0.63
CA ALA A 351 -13.95 24.13 -0.05
C ALA A 351 -14.48 23.07 -1.03
N ARG A 352 -13.57 22.42 -1.77
CA ARG A 352 -13.90 21.31 -2.69
C ARG A 352 -14.44 20.09 -1.93
N PHE A 353 -13.81 19.73 -0.82
CA PHE A 353 -14.30 18.71 0.10
C PHE A 353 -15.69 19.06 0.65
N ALA A 354 -15.92 20.31 1.04
CA ALA A 354 -17.23 20.78 1.49
C ALA A 354 -18.30 20.75 0.40
N SER A 355 -17.96 21.02 -0.86
CA SER A 355 -18.88 20.85 -1.99
C SER A 355 -19.30 19.39 -2.15
N ALA A 356 -18.34 18.48 -2.13
CA ALA A 356 -18.58 17.05 -2.29
C ALA A 356 -19.57 16.51 -1.23
N LEU A 357 -19.39 16.89 0.05
CA LEU A 357 -20.31 16.47 1.11
C LEU A 357 -21.69 17.14 1.02
N ARG A 358 -21.78 18.39 0.55
CA ARG A 358 -23.07 19.05 0.32
C ARG A 358 -23.85 18.41 -0.81
N GLU A 359 -23.19 18.09 -1.91
CA GLU A 359 -23.80 17.39 -3.06
C GLU A 359 -24.27 16.00 -2.67
N LEU A 360 -23.48 15.28 -1.85
CA LEU A 360 -23.88 14.00 -1.29
C LEU A 360 -25.16 14.07 -0.45
N ARG A 361 -25.40 15.17 0.28
CA ARG A 361 -26.66 15.39 1.01
C ARG A 361 -27.81 15.85 0.12
N ALA A 362 -27.51 16.65 -0.91
CA ALA A 362 -28.50 17.17 -1.85
C ALA A 362 -29.03 16.09 -2.80
N ALA A 363 -28.18 15.12 -3.13
CA ALA A 363 -28.61 13.86 -3.69
C ALA A 363 -29.52 13.18 -2.67
N LYS A 364 -30.83 13.31 -2.85
CA LYS A 364 -31.79 12.49 -2.10
C LYS A 364 -31.29 11.05 -2.18
N PRO A 365 -31.17 10.32 -1.07
CA PRO A 365 -31.05 8.88 -1.18
C PRO A 365 -32.22 8.45 -2.04
N VAL A 366 -31.93 7.84 -3.19
CA VAL A 366 -32.94 7.07 -3.91
C VAL A 366 -33.22 5.89 -3.00
N VAL A 367 -34.05 6.12 -1.99
CA VAL A 367 -34.75 5.06 -1.30
C VAL A 367 -35.69 4.53 -2.35
N VAL A 368 -35.26 3.46 -3.03
CA VAL A 368 -36.19 2.64 -3.78
C VAL A 368 -37.18 2.11 -2.74
N ASP A 369 -38.37 2.69 -2.74
CA ASP A 369 -39.45 2.24 -1.87
C ASP A 369 -39.91 0.88 -2.39
N VAL A 370 -39.35 -0.19 -1.82
CA VAL A 370 -39.73 -1.58 -2.12
C VAL A 370 -41.18 -1.86 -1.71
N ARG A 371 -41.90 -0.93 -1.07
CA ARG A 371 -43.28 -1.12 -0.59
C ARG A 371 -44.37 -0.68 -1.58
N ALA A 372 -44.02 -0.13 -2.74
CA ALA A 372 -45.01 0.25 -3.76
C ALA A 372 -45.28 -0.84 -4.82
N ALA A 373 -44.52 -1.96 -4.81
CA ALA A 373 -44.85 -3.14 -5.59
C ALA A 373 -45.75 -4.05 -4.73
N GLY A 374 -47.00 -4.22 -5.15
CA GLY A 374 -47.97 -5.10 -4.47
C GLY A 374 -47.43 -6.52 -4.24
N PRO A 375 -48.01 -7.27 -3.28
CA PRO A 375 -47.44 -8.52 -2.82
C PRO A 375 -47.45 -9.56 -3.96
N VAL A 376 -46.27 -9.88 -4.48
CA VAL A 376 -46.08 -11.15 -5.19
C VAL A 376 -45.95 -12.23 -4.11
N ALA A 377 -46.89 -13.16 -4.12
CA ALA A 377 -47.02 -14.19 -3.11
C ALA A 377 -45.78 -15.10 -3.07
N GLY A 378 -45.21 -15.22 -1.87
CA GLY A 378 -44.57 -16.43 -1.36
C GLY A 378 -43.20 -16.82 -1.92
N ALA A 379 -42.12 -16.43 -1.23
CA ALA A 379 -41.00 -17.31 -0.86
C ALA A 379 -39.93 -16.52 -0.07
N PRO A 380 -39.20 -17.14 0.87
CA PRO A 380 -38.08 -16.50 1.56
C PRO A 380 -36.91 -16.38 0.57
N VAL A 381 -36.44 -15.17 0.27
CA VAL A 381 -35.23 -15.00 -0.56
C VAL A 381 -34.00 -15.24 0.32
N ARG A 382 -33.58 -16.51 0.41
CA ARG A 382 -32.17 -16.88 0.60
C ARG A 382 -31.57 -16.95 -0.81
N GLY A 383 -30.97 -15.87 -1.29
CA GLY A 383 -30.37 -15.79 -2.62
C GLY A 383 -28.94 -15.24 -2.55
N ASN A 384 -28.05 -15.75 -3.40
CA ASN A 384 -26.67 -15.31 -3.53
C ASN A 384 -26.63 -13.85 -4.04
N VAL A 385 -25.65 -13.02 -3.63
CA VAL A 385 -25.48 -11.63 -4.11
C VAL A 385 -25.45 -11.55 -5.65
N LEU A 386 -24.96 -12.61 -6.30
CA LEU A 386 -24.92 -12.73 -7.75
C LEU A 386 -26.33 -12.88 -8.37
N ASP A 387 -27.23 -13.62 -7.72
CA ASP A 387 -28.62 -13.80 -8.17
C ASP A 387 -29.38 -12.47 -8.14
N ALA A 388 -29.06 -11.62 -7.17
CA ALA A 388 -29.65 -10.28 -7.05
C ALA A 388 -29.10 -9.31 -8.11
N LEU A 389 -27.84 -9.46 -8.52
CA LEU A 389 -27.18 -8.55 -9.47
C LEU A 389 -27.39 -8.95 -10.93
N ALA A 390 -27.54 -10.23 -11.25
CA ALA A 390 -27.71 -10.70 -12.62
C ALA A 390 -28.83 -9.99 -13.39
N PRO A 391 -30.04 -9.75 -12.82
CA PRO A 391 -31.10 -9.01 -13.52
C PRO A 391 -30.77 -7.55 -13.81
N THR A 392 -29.80 -6.95 -13.08
CA THR A 392 -29.45 -5.53 -13.23
C THR A 392 -28.50 -5.25 -14.39
N VAL A 393 -27.77 -6.27 -14.87
CA VAL A 393 -26.71 -6.13 -15.87
C VAL A 393 -27.20 -5.45 -17.16
N ALA A 394 -28.37 -5.86 -17.68
CA ALA A 394 -28.97 -5.25 -18.85
C ALA A 394 -29.40 -3.79 -18.62
N GLY A 395 -29.98 -3.51 -17.44
CA GLY A 395 -30.37 -2.15 -17.06
C GLY A 395 -29.16 -1.22 -16.91
N LEU A 396 -28.07 -1.71 -16.32
CA LEU A 396 -26.82 -0.97 -16.17
C LEU A 396 -26.19 -0.65 -17.53
N ALA A 397 -26.07 -1.64 -18.42
CA ALA A 397 -25.54 -1.42 -19.76
C ALA A 397 -26.38 -0.38 -20.54
N SER A 398 -27.72 -0.46 -20.44
CA SER A 398 -28.61 0.53 -21.06
C SER A 398 -28.47 1.93 -20.45
N ALA A 399 -28.28 2.04 -19.14
CA ALA A 399 -28.17 3.32 -18.44
C ALA A 399 -26.84 4.03 -18.72
N LEU A 400 -25.75 3.27 -18.88
CA LEU A 400 -24.41 3.79 -19.19
C LEU A 400 -24.27 4.21 -20.65
N GLY A 401 -25.23 3.85 -21.50
CA GLY A 401 -25.31 4.31 -22.88
C GLY A 401 -24.57 3.40 -23.88
N PRO A 402 -24.69 3.72 -25.18
CA PRO A 402 -24.13 2.91 -26.25
C PRO A 402 -22.59 2.84 -26.16
N GLY A 403 -22.02 1.71 -26.58
CA GLY A 403 -20.58 1.47 -26.48
C GLY A 403 -20.10 0.95 -25.12
N THR A 404 -21.04 0.64 -24.21
CA THR A 404 -20.75 0.01 -22.91
C THR A 404 -21.11 -1.48 -22.93
N GLU A 405 -20.26 -2.29 -22.30
CA GLU A 405 -20.49 -3.68 -21.97
C GLU A 405 -20.35 -3.87 -20.46
N VAL A 406 -21.35 -4.50 -19.84
CA VAL A 406 -21.36 -4.84 -18.42
C VAL A 406 -21.35 -6.35 -18.28
N VAL A 407 -20.44 -6.88 -17.46
CA VAL A 407 -20.22 -8.33 -17.31
C VAL A 407 -20.20 -8.69 -15.84
N LEU A 408 -21.02 -9.66 -15.44
CA LEU A 408 -21.05 -10.21 -14.09
C LEU A 408 -20.39 -11.58 -14.09
N HIS A 409 -19.42 -11.76 -13.20
CA HIS A 409 -18.67 -12.99 -13.00
C HIS A 409 -19.02 -13.66 -11.67
N ASP A 410 -19.15 -14.98 -11.69
CA ASP A 410 -19.18 -15.88 -10.54
C ASP A 410 -17.81 -16.55 -10.38
N LEU A 411 -17.13 -16.30 -9.26
CA LEU A 411 -15.80 -16.86 -8.99
C LEU A 411 -15.85 -18.34 -8.59
N SER A 412 -17.02 -18.87 -8.22
CA SER A 412 -17.19 -20.31 -7.98
C SER A 412 -17.26 -21.12 -9.28
N ALA A 413 -17.56 -20.47 -10.40
CA ALA A 413 -17.71 -21.08 -11.72
C ALA A 413 -16.44 -21.01 -12.59
N LEU A 414 -15.28 -20.71 -11.99
CA LEU A 414 -14.03 -20.59 -12.74
C LEU A 414 -13.69 -21.87 -13.53
N PRO A 415 -13.15 -21.71 -14.76
CA PRO A 415 -12.87 -20.44 -15.44
C PRO A 415 -14.10 -19.80 -16.13
N ASN A 416 -15.16 -20.57 -16.39
CA ASN A 416 -16.43 -20.18 -17.05
C ASN A 416 -17.32 -19.30 -16.16
N SER A 417 -16.79 -18.13 -15.84
CA SER A 417 -17.32 -17.29 -14.76
C SER A 417 -18.43 -16.35 -15.22
N ILE A 418 -18.60 -16.06 -16.51
CA ILE A 418 -19.62 -15.08 -16.95
C ILE A 418 -21.03 -15.63 -16.73
N VAL A 419 -21.76 -15.05 -15.78
CA VAL A 419 -23.15 -15.45 -15.47
C VAL A 419 -24.19 -14.49 -16.05
N ALA A 420 -23.80 -13.24 -16.33
CA ALA A 420 -24.62 -12.28 -17.06
C ALA A 420 -23.74 -11.30 -17.82
N ILE A 421 -24.15 -10.91 -19.03
CA ILE A 421 -23.46 -9.93 -19.86
C ILE A 421 -24.48 -9.14 -20.67
N ALA A 422 -24.28 -7.84 -20.78
CA ALA A 422 -25.07 -6.97 -21.65
C ALA A 422 -24.16 -5.95 -22.35
N GLY A 423 -24.42 -5.72 -23.64
CA GLY A 423 -23.48 -5.05 -24.55
C GLY A 423 -22.79 -6.06 -25.47
N GLY A 424 -21.85 -5.58 -26.28
CA GLY A 424 -21.18 -6.42 -27.29
C GLY A 424 -19.81 -5.89 -27.69
N LEU A 425 -19.11 -5.22 -26.76
CA LEU A 425 -17.83 -4.56 -27.05
C LEU A 425 -16.70 -5.58 -27.21
N THR A 426 -16.74 -6.65 -26.41
CA THR A 426 -15.70 -7.70 -26.41
C THR A 426 -16.13 -8.98 -27.12
N GLY A 427 -17.40 -9.10 -27.52
CA GLY A 427 -17.94 -10.30 -28.17
C GLY A 427 -18.06 -11.53 -27.25
N ARG A 428 -17.80 -11.39 -25.94
CA ARG A 428 -17.96 -12.46 -24.95
C ARG A 428 -19.44 -12.78 -24.69
N GLN A 429 -19.70 -13.96 -24.15
CA GLN A 429 -21.05 -14.47 -23.90
C GLN A 429 -21.18 -15.09 -22.51
N VAL A 430 -22.42 -15.25 -22.04
CA VAL A 430 -22.72 -16.02 -20.82
C VAL A 430 -22.15 -17.44 -20.94
N GLY A 431 -21.52 -17.92 -19.87
CA GLY A 431 -20.75 -19.17 -19.85
C GLY A 431 -19.32 -19.04 -20.36
N GLY A 432 -18.91 -17.87 -20.87
CA GLY A 432 -17.54 -17.61 -21.29
C GLY A 432 -16.56 -17.44 -20.12
N PRO A 433 -15.25 -17.50 -20.41
CA PRO A 433 -14.22 -17.36 -19.39
C PRO A 433 -14.04 -15.90 -18.95
N MET A 434 -13.34 -15.72 -17.83
CA MET A 434 -12.75 -14.42 -17.51
C MET A 434 -11.50 -14.13 -18.34
N THR A 435 -11.05 -12.87 -18.29
CA THR A 435 -9.80 -12.44 -18.92
C THR A 435 -8.58 -13.02 -18.21
N ASP A 436 -7.45 -13.06 -18.89
CA ASP A 436 -6.18 -13.51 -18.34
C ASP A 436 -5.70 -12.62 -17.17
N LEU A 437 -5.92 -11.30 -17.27
CA LEU A 437 -5.67 -10.36 -16.19
C LEU A 437 -6.48 -10.72 -14.94
N LEU A 438 -7.79 -10.87 -15.08
CA LEU A 438 -8.69 -11.15 -13.97
C LEU A 438 -8.44 -12.53 -13.36
N LEU A 439 -8.15 -13.55 -14.17
CA LEU A 439 -7.82 -14.89 -13.70
C LEU A 439 -6.53 -14.89 -12.87
N GLY A 440 -5.50 -14.19 -13.34
CA GLY A 440 -4.25 -14.01 -12.60
C GLY A 440 -4.46 -13.28 -11.27
N LEU A 441 -5.30 -12.24 -11.23
CA LEU A 441 -5.60 -11.50 -10.00
C LEU A 441 -6.28 -12.39 -8.95
N VAL A 442 -7.30 -13.14 -9.37
CA VAL A 442 -8.00 -14.10 -8.50
C VAL A 442 -7.03 -15.15 -7.96
N ARG A 443 -6.18 -15.72 -8.82
CA ARG A 443 -5.18 -16.72 -8.43
C ARG A 443 -4.18 -16.21 -7.39
N ARG A 444 -3.77 -14.94 -7.49
CA ARG A 444 -2.87 -14.28 -6.53
C ARG A 444 -3.55 -13.83 -5.24
N GLY A 445 -4.87 -14.02 -5.13
CA GLY A 445 -5.66 -13.54 -3.99
C GLY A 445 -5.87 -12.02 -4.00
N THR A 446 -5.50 -11.34 -5.09
CA THR A 446 -5.66 -9.89 -5.23
C THR A 446 -7.08 -9.60 -5.68
N THR A 447 -7.94 -9.27 -4.73
CA THR A 447 -9.36 -8.97 -4.97
C THR A 447 -9.67 -7.47 -4.82
N GLN A 448 -8.68 -6.61 -5.06
CA GLN A 448 -8.88 -5.16 -5.00
C GLN A 448 -9.56 -4.67 -6.29
N ASP A 449 -10.43 -3.68 -6.17
CA ASP A 449 -11.10 -3.06 -7.30
C ASP A 449 -10.08 -2.35 -8.22
N LEU A 450 -10.33 -2.43 -9.52
CA LEU A 450 -9.51 -1.82 -10.56
C LEU A 450 -10.36 -0.86 -11.39
N PRO A 451 -10.55 0.39 -10.93
CA PRO A 451 -11.34 1.36 -11.67
C PRO A 451 -10.53 2.01 -12.81
N GLY A 452 -11.14 2.11 -13.99
CA GLY A 452 -10.73 3.03 -15.05
C GLY A 452 -9.36 2.79 -15.68
N TYR A 453 -9.00 1.53 -15.97
CA TYR A 453 -7.76 1.21 -16.69
C TYR A 453 -8.01 1.09 -18.20
N ASP A 454 -7.01 1.46 -18.99
CA ASP A 454 -7.09 1.43 -20.46
C ASP A 454 -6.58 0.08 -21.00
N THR A 455 -7.31 -0.50 -21.94
CA THR A 455 -6.99 -1.77 -22.61
C THR A 455 -7.57 -1.81 -24.03
N TYR A 456 -7.53 -2.96 -24.72
CA TYR A 456 -7.95 -3.07 -26.12
C TYR A 456 -9.04 -4.14 -26.31
N ALA A 457 -10.12 -3.77 -27.00
CA ALA A 457 -11.11 -4.73 -27.49
C ALA A 457 -10.46 -5.71 -28.50
N PRO A 458 -11.08 -6.88 -28.77
CA PRO A 458 -10.55 -7.85 -29.74
C PRO A 458 -10.32 -7.30 -31.14
N ASP A 459 -11.03 -6.23 -31.53
CA ASP A 459 -10.87 -5.54 -32.82
C ASP A 459 -9.77 -4.46 -32.80
N GLY A 460 -9.03 -4.32 -31.71
CA GLY A 460 -7.93 -3.38 -31.54
C GLY A 460 -8.34 -1.97 -31.10
N ARG A 461 -9.64 -1.70 -30.90
CA ARG A 461 -10.08 -0.41 -30.35
C ARG A 461 -9.67 -0.24 -28.91
N LEU A 462 -9.22 0.96 -28.54
CA LEU A 462 -8.96 1.32 -27.15
C LEU A 462 -10.28 1.35 -26.38
N ILE A 463 -10.34 0.65 -25.26
CA ILE A 463 -11.49 0.64 -24.35
C ILE A 463 -11.03 0.93 -22.93
N ARG A 464 -11.91 1.54 -22.14
CA ARG A 464 -11.69 1.74 -20.70
C ARG A 464 -12.46 0.70 -19.92
N SER A 465 -11.74 -0.08 -19.12
CA SER A 465 -12.29 -1.16 -18.31
C SER A 465 -12.26 -0.79 -16.83
N SER A 466 -13.23 -1.29 -16.08
CA SER A 466 -13.29 -1.22 -14.62
C SER A 466 -13.74 -2.55 -14.06
N THR A 467 -13.08 -3.04 -13.01
CA THR A 467 -13.46 -4.28 -12.30
C THR A 467 -13.76 -3.97 -10.84
N VAL A 468 -14.91 -4.41 -10.34
CA VAL A 468 -15.32 -4.32 -8.93
C VAL A 468 -15.55 -5.72 -8.38
N PHE A 469 -14.87 -6.11 -7.30
CA PHE A 469 -15.07 -7.42 -6.68
C PHE A 469 -16.29 -7.41 -5.75
N LEU A 470 -17.15 -8.41 -5.92
CA LEU A 470 -18.34 -8.63 -5.11
C LEU A 470 -17.99 -9.55 -3.95
N ARG A 471 -18.37 -9.17 -2.73
CA ARG A 471 -17.99 -9.87 -1.51
C ARG A 471 -19.21 -10.34 -0.73
N ASP A 472 -19.07 -11.48 -0.07
CA ASP A 472 -20.06 -11.95 0.89
C ASP A 472 -19.99 -11.16 2.22
N GLU A 473 -20.88 -11.49 3.16
CA GLU A 473 -20.95 -10.89 4.50
C GLU A 473 -19.66 -11.08 5.32
N ARG A 474 -18.78 -12.00 4.93
CA ARG A 474 -17.49 -12.28 5.58
C ARG A 474 -16.32 -11.59 4.87
N GLY A 475 -16.58 -10.79 3.84
CA GLY A 475 -15.58 -10.08 3.05
C GLY A 475 -14.86 -10.95 2.01
N VAL A 476 -15.29 -12.19 1.80
CA VAL A 476 -14.70 -13.09 0.81
C VAL A 476 -15.22 -12.72 -0.57
N ALA A 477 -14.33 -12.59 -1.56
CA ALA A 477 -14.75 -12.32 -2.94
C ALA A 477 -15.47 -13.53 -3.52
N VAL A 478 -16.71 -13.34 -3.94
CA VAL A 478 -17.58 -14.38 -4.53
C VAL A 478 -17.87 -14.14 -6.01
N GLY A 479 -17.65 -12.92 -6.50
CA GLY A 479 -17.87 -12.52 -7.88
C GLY A 479 -17.11 -11.26 -8.24
N CYS A 480 -17.29 -10.79 -9.46
CA CYS A 480 -16.93 -9.42 -9.82
C CYS A 480 -17.83 -8.87 -10.93
N LEU A 481 -17.98 -7.55 -10.96
CA LEU A 481 -18.69 -6.80 -11.99
C LEU A 481 -17.65 -6.01 -12.81
N CYS A 482 -17.62 -6.25 -14.11
CA CYS A 482 -16.77 -5.53 -15.04
C CYS A 482 -17.59 -4.58 -15.91
N VAL A 483 -17.07 -3.38 -16.15
CA VAL A 483 -17.64 -2.39 -17.06
C VAL A 483 -16.58 -2.00 -18.07
N ASN A 484 -16.86 -2.24 -19.35
CA ASN A 484 -16.00 -1.91 -20.47
C ASN A 484 -16.69 -0.84 -21.32
N THR A 485 -16.00 0.25 -21.63
CA THR A 485 -16.58 1.38 -22.36
C THR A 485 -15.66 1.80 -23.50
N ASP A 486 -16.23 1.98 -24.71
CA ASP A 486 -15.57 2.65 -25.83
C ASP A 486 -15.62 4.18 -25.60
N PRO A 487 -14.47 4.86 -25.39
CA PRO A 487 -14.44 6.30 -25.13
C PRO A 487 -14.72 7.17 -26.37
N GLY A 488 -14.84 6.58 -27.57
CA GLY A 488 -15.09 7.30 -28.83
C GLY A 488 -13.86 8.02 -29.44
N ALA A 489 -14.03 8.56 -30.65
CA ALA A 489 -12.96 9.08 -31.51
C ALA A 489 -12.27 10.39 -31.05
N GLY A 490 -12.44 10.83 -29.81
CA GLY A 490 -11.89 12.08 -29.26
C GLY A 490 -11.19 11.96 -27.90
N GLY A 491 -11.03 10.76 -27.35
CA GLY A 491 -10.59 10.54 -25.96
C GLY A 491 -9.11 10.24 -25.73
N GLY A 492 -8.22 10.51 -26.68
CA GLY A 492 -6.83 10.05 -26.63
C GLY A 492 -5.83 11.06 -26.05
N SER A 493 -5.77 11.21 -24.73
CA SER A 493 -4.53 11.63 -24.05
C SER A 493 -4.52 11.12 -22.60
N GLY A 494 -3.84 10.01 -22.37
CA GLY A 494 -3.68 9.42 -21.05
C GLY A 494 -2.45 8.53 -21.02
N GLN A 495 -1.32 9.08 -20.58
CA GLN A 495 -0.16 8.30 -20.17
C GLN A 495 -0.50 7.63 -18.83
N GLY A 496 -1.04 6.41 -18.88
CA GLY A 496 -1.19 5.48 -17.76
C GLY A 496 -0.65 4.12 -18.18
N GLY A 497 0.17 3.48 -17.35
CA GLY A 497 0.82 2.21 -17.69
C GLY A 497 -0.19 1.16 -18.18
N HIS A 498 -0.02 0.71 -19.42
CA HIS A 498 -0.98 -0.16 -20.11
C HIS A 498 -1.11 -1.53 -19.42
N ALA A 499 -2.29 -1.83 -18.87
CA ALA A 499 -2.68 -3.20 -18.56
C ALA A 499 -3.25 -3.84 -19.83
N VAL A 500 -2.41 -4.59 -20.56
CA VAL A 500 -2.82 -5.35 -21.75
C VAL A 500 -3.46 -6.67 -21.27
N GLU A 501 -4.80 -6.70 -21.21
CA GLU A 501 -5.57 -7.93 -21.01
C GLU A 501 -6.13 -8.43 -22.35
N ALA A 502 -6.42 -9.72 -22.43
CA ALA A 502 -7.09 -10.33 -23.57
C ALA A 502 -8.51 -10.77 -23.20
N PHE A 503 -9.40 -10.72 -24.18
CA PHE A 503 -10.81 -11.11 -24.04
C PHE A 503 -11.09 -12.42 -24.81
N PRO A 504 -10.69 -13.58 -24.28
CA PRO A 504 -10.93 -14.86 -24.94
C PRO A 504 -12.43 -15.18 -25.01
N GLY A 505 -12.87 -15.73 -26.14
CA GLY A 505 -14.26 -16.16 -26.34
C GLY A 505 -14.59 -17.48 -25.64
N ASP A 506 -13.60 -18.33 -25.40
CA ASP A 506 -13.74 -19.66 -24.79
C ASP A 506 -12.50 -20.06 -23.98
N VAL A 507 -12.65 -21.10 -23.16
CA VAL A 507 -11.61 -21.59 -22.24
C VAL A 507 -10.39 -22.13 -22.99
N ASP A 508 -10.59 -22.79 -24.13
CA ASP A 508 -9.48 -23.35 -24.91
C ASP A 508 -8.58 -22.24 -25.46
N THR A 509 -9.18 -21.13 -25.89
CA THR A 509 -8.49 -19.93 -26.35
C THR A 509 -7.73 -19.25 -25.21
N LEU A 510 -8.36 -19.12 -24.03
CA LEU A 510 -7.68 -18.60 -22.83
C LEU A 510 -6.48 -19.47 -22.46
N GLN A 511 -6.65 -20.80 -22.44
CA GLN A 511 -5.60 -21.75 -22.11
C GLN A 511 -4.42 -21.67 -23.09
N LYS A 512 -4.70 -21.65 -24.41
CA LYS A 512 -3.68 -21.48 -25.46
C LYS A 512 -2.91 -20.17 -25.27
N LEU A 513 -3.63 -19.06 -25.10
CA LEU A 513 -3.04 -17.74 -24.90
C LEU A 513 -2.10 -17.71 -23.68
N LEU A 514 -2.55 -18.23 -22.53
CA LEU A 514 -1.73 -18.26 -21.32
C LEU A 514 -0.44 -19.04 -21.52
N VAL A 515 -0.52 -20.21 -22.17
CA VAL A 515 0.64 -21.06 -22.46
C VAL A 515 1.58 -20.41 -23.46
N GLU A 516 1.07 -19.82 -24.54
CA GLU A 516 1.88 -19.10 -25.52
C GLU A 516 2.62 -17.93 -24.89
N ARG A 517 1.93 -17.08 -24.11
CA ARG A 517 2.55 -15.95 -23.39
C ARG A 517 3.61 -16.41 -22.40
N ALA A 518 3.36 -17.52 -21.68
CA ALA A 518 4.34 -18.05 -20.72
C ALA A 518 5.58 -18.63 -21.40
N VAL A 519 5.43 -19.33 -22.53
CA VAL A 519 6.55 -19.84 -23.32
C VAL A 519 7.36 -18.70 -23.93
N GLU A 520 6.69 -17.68 -24.47
CA GLU A 520 7.32 -16.49 -25.02
C GLU A 520 8.09 -15.70 -23.95
N ALA A 521 7.50 -15.52 -22.76
CA ALA A 521 8.13 -14.82 -21.64
C ALA A 521 9.43 -15.51 -21.17
N VAL A 522 9.51 -16.83 -21.26
CA VAL A 522 10.74 -17.59 -20.95
C VAL A 522 11.79 -17.48 -22.07
N GLY A 523 11.38 -17.14 -23.30
CA GLY A 523 12.29 -16.79 -24.40
C GLY A 523 13.08 -17.96 -24.99
N VAL A 524 12.71 -19.21 -24.67
CA VAL A 524 13.41 -20.42 -25.16
C VAL A 524 12.41 -21.33 -25.89
N PRO A 525 12.69 -21.75 -27.15
CA PRO A 525 11.82 -22.71 -27.84
C PRO A 525 11.65 -24.00 -27.04
N VAL A 526 10.43 -24.55 -27.00
CA VAL A 526 10.09 -25.69 -26.13
C VAL A 526 11.01 -26.90 -26.32
N GLY A 527 11.40 -27.21 -27.55
CA GLY A 527 12.32 -28.31 -27.86
C GLY A 527 13.74 -28.15 -27.28
N LEU A 528 14.12 -26.91 -26.91
CA LEU A 528 15.42 -26.56 -26.32
C LEU A 528 15.32 -26.30 -24.81
N MET A 529 14.13 -26.40 -24.22
CA MET A 529 13.93 -26.12 -22.80
C MET A 529 14.55 -27.20 -21.90
N LYS A 530 15.43 -26.77 -20.99
CA LYS A 530 15.94 -27.57 -19.88
C LYS A 530 14.92 -27.60 -18.72
N LYS A 531 15.16 -28.43 -17.69
CA LYS A 531 14.31 -28.52 -16.47
C LYS A 531 13.97 -27.13 -15.93
N ALA A 532 14.98 -26.27 -15.75
CA ALA A 532 14.82 -24.92 -15.21
C ALA A 532 13.84 -24.07 -16.05
N HIS A 533 13.96 -24.09 -17.38
CA HIS A 533 13.06 -23.34 -18.26
C HIS A 533 11.62 -23.88 -18.20
N LYS A 534 11.44 -25.20 -18.20
CA LYS A 534 10.09 -25.80 -18.10
C LYS A 534 9.44 -25.54 -16.74
N SER A 535 10.23 -25.55 -15.67
CA SER A 535 9.79 -25.18 -14.32
C SER A 535 9.38 -23.71 -14.27
N GLU A 536 10.14 -22.83 -14.91
CA GLU A 536 9.81 -21.40 -15.01
C GLU A 536 8.51 -21.16 -15.77
N VAL A 537 8.29 -21.85 -16.90
CA VAL A 537 6.99 -21.80 -17.60
C VAL A 537 5.84 -22.21 -16.67
N VAL A 538 6.01 -23.29 -15.90
CA VAL A 538 5.00 -23.73 -14.91
C VAL A 538 4.77 -22.67 -13.83
N ARG A 539 5.82 -21.98 -13.37
CA ARG A 539 5.70 -20.90 -12.37
C ARG A 539 4.88 -19.73 -12.91
N VAL A 540 5.20 -19.24 -14.10
CA VAL A 540 4.45 -18.15 -14.77
C VAL A 540 2.99 -18.54 -14.96
N LEU A 541 2.72 -19.78 -15.36
CA LEU A 541 1.36 -20.29 -15.54
C LEU A 541 0.60 -20.48 -14.23
N ASP A 542 1.28 -20.82 -13.13
CA ASP A 542 0.64 -20.89 -11.81
C ASP A 542 0.27 -19.50 -11.30
N GLU A 543 1.09 -18.48 -11.56
CA GLU A 543 0.76 -17.09 -11.22
C GLU A 543 -0.33 -16.48 -12.10
N ALA A 544 -0.42 -16.92 -13.36
CA ALA A 544 -1.45 -16.52 -14.30
C ALA A 544 -2.80 -17.26 -14.09
N GLY A 545 -2.83 -18.26 -13.20
CA GLY A 545 -4.05 -18.99 -12.85
C GLY A 545 -4.43 -20.11 -13.82
N LEU A 546 -3.52 -20.56 -14.68
CA LEU A 546 -3.79 -21.65 -15.63
C LEU A 546 -4.36 -22.89 -14.93
N PHE A 547 -3.81 -23.24 -13.76
CA PHE A 547 -4.22 -24.46 -13.02
C PHE A 547 -5.57 -24.34 -12.31
N LEU A 548 -6.27 -23.20 -12.45
CA LEU A 548 -7.70 -23.08 -12.11
C LEU A 548 -8.61 -23.62 -13.23
N ILE A 549 -8.06 -23.81 -14.44
CA ILE A 549 -8.75 -24.39 -15.59
C ILE A 549 -8.67 -25.92 -15.53
N ARG A 550 -9.82 -26.59 -15.68
CA ARG A 550 -9.90 -28.06 -15.71
C ARG A 550 -9.11 -28.61 -16.91
N ASP A 551 -8.43 -29.73 -16.71
CA ASP A 551 -7.64 -30.45 -17.72
C ASP A 551 -6.44 -29.66 -18.32
N SER A 552 -6.15 -28.46 -17.80
CA SER A 552 -5.02 -27.62 -18.21
C SER A 552 -3.65 -28.30 -18.06
N VAL A 553 -3.52 -29.20 -17.07
CA VAL A 553 -2.29 -29.98 -16.84
C VAL A 553 -1.99 -30.92 -18.00
N ASP A 554 -3.00 -31.55 -18.58
CA ASP A 554 -2.83 -32.47 -19.71
C ASP A 554 -2.39 -31.72 -20.97
N TYR A 555 -3.03 -30.58 -21.21
CA TYR A 555 -2.65 -29.70 -22.30
C TYR A 555 -1.21 -29.18 -22.15
N LEU A 556 -0.85 -28.66 -20.97
CA LEU A 556 0.49 -28.14 -20.71
C LEU A 556 1.57 -29.22 -20.82
N ALA A 557 1.29 -30.43 -20.33
CA ALA A 557 2.18 -31.58 -20.47
C ALA A 557 2.45 -31.90 -21.95
N GLY A 558 1.38 -31.89 -22.78
CA GLY A 558 1.49 -32.05 -24.22
C GLY A 558 2.33 -30.96 -24.88
N VAL A 559 2.08 -29.68 -24.55
CA VAL A 559 2.84 -28.54 -25.11
C VAL A 559 4.32 -28.63 -24.73
N LEU A 560 4.64 -28.88 -23.46
CA LEU A 560 6.02 -28.93 -22.97
C LEU A 560 6.76 -30.25 -23.28
N GLY A 561 6.08 -31.25 -23.84
CA GLY A 561 6.63 -32.58 -24.10
C GLY A 561 7.11 -33.28 -22.83
N VAL A 562 6.32 -33.20 -21.76
CA VAL A 562 6.59 -33.85 -20.46
C VAL A 562 5.36 -34.61 -19.98
N THR A 563 5.49 -35.38 -18.89
CA THR A 563 4.33 -36.08 -18.32
C THR A 563 3.54 -35.18 -17.37
N ARG A 564 2.27 -35.50 -17.10
CA ARG A 564 1.48 -34.86 -16.02
C ARG A 564 2.23 -34.85 -14.69
N TYR A 565 2.88 -35.98 -14.38
CA TYR A 565 3.67 -36.14 -13.15
C TYR A 565 4.79 -35.10 -13.05
N THR A 566 5.48 -34.82 -14.16
CA THR A 566 6.51 -33.78 -14.21
C THR A 566 5.94 -32.38 -13.93
N ILE A 567 4.74 -32.06 -14.46
CA ILE A 567 4.07 -30.78 -14.18
C ILE A 567 3.72 -30.65 -12.70
N TYR A 568 3.17 -31.70 -12.08
CA TYR A 568 2.87 -31.71 -10.64
C TYR A 568 4.14 -31.60 -9.78
N ASN A 569 5.25 -32.22 -10.19
CA ASN A 569 6.52 -32.06 -9.49
C ASN A 569 7.01 -30.62 -9.51
N TYR A 570 6.99 -29.96 -10.68
CA TYR A 570 7.34 -28.53 -10.75
C TYR A 570 6.42 -27.68 -9.88
N LEU A 571 5.10 -27.92 -9.93
CA LEU A 571 4.14 -27.22 -9.07
C LEU A 571 4.41 -27.41 -7.58
N ASN A 572 4.78 -28.62 -7.15
CA ASN A 572 5.11 -28.90 -5.76
C ASN A 572 6.43 -28.25 -5.34
N GLU A 573 7.45 -28.24 -6.20
CA GLU A 573 8.71 -27.51 -5.98
C GLU A 573 8.40 -26.01 -5.80
N ILE A 574 7.66 -25.40 -6.74
CA ILE A 574 7.31 -23.96 -6.74
C ILE A 574 6.47 -23.58 -5.51
N ARG A 575 5.41 -24.33 -5.19
CA ARG A 575 4.53 -24.01 -4.06
C ARG A 575 5.16 -24.35 -2.71
N GLY A 576 6.08 -25.31 -2.67
CA GLY A 576 6.89 -25.64 -1.50
C GLY A 576 7.94 -24.56 -1.17
N GLU A 577 8.40 -23.83 -2.18
CA GLU A 577 9.25 -22.63 -2.01
C GLU A 577 8.44 -21.39 -1.58
N GLN A 578 7.18 -21.27 -2.01
CA GLN A 578 6.27 -20.16 -1.62
C GLN A 578 5.61 -20.34 -0.24
N GLY A 579 5.63 -21.56 0.31
CA GLY A 579 5.08 -21.91 1.63
C GLY A 579 6.10 -21.92 2.77
N ARG A 580 7.33 -21.45 2.54
CA ARG A 580 8.40 -21.33 3.54
C ARG A 580 8.64 -19.88 3.95
#